data_AF-V4MVX3-F1
#
_entry.id   AF-V4MVX3-F1
#
_cell.length_a   1.000
_cell.length_b   1.000
_cell.length_c   1.000
_cell.angle_alpha   90.00
_cell.angle_beta   90.00
_cell.angle_gamma   90.00
#
_symmetry.space_group_name_H-M   'P 1'
#
loop_
_entity.id
_entity.type
_entity.pdbx_description
1 polymer ?
#
loop_
_entity_poly.entity_id
_entity_poly.type
_entity_poly.pdbx_seq_one_letter_code
_entity_poly.pdbx_strand_id
1 'polypeptide(L)'
;MADGKNEGKKGCVSVVIVVCLLLIVGLDIAAGFMGLQAEAAQQDVKHTRVWLLECKAPSQTAFVLGIVALVCLISAHLIANMIGCSISNMAKAFAGVPKITGYINVACFCLTWIVGLVGAGALAMGIWSNRESRSKCGFTNKHVLSLGGKVCFLHAIVSIVFYVSNVIAKKSCCF
;
A
#
# COMPACT_ATOMS: atom_id res chain seq x y z
N MET A 1 0.95 44.19 -3.77
CA MET A 1 0.77 43.47 -2.48
C MET A 1 0.04 42.12 -2.70
N ALA A 2 0.50 41.28 -3.63
CA ALA A 2 -0.14 39.99 -3.95
C ALA A 2 0.79 38.77 -3.79
N ASP A 3 2.10 39.00 -3.55
CA ASP A 3 3.10 37.93 -3.44
C ASP A 3 3.02 37.16 -2.11
N GLY A 4 2.83 37.86 -0.98
CA GLY A 4 2.87 37.24 0.36
C GLY A 4 1.74 36.22 0.64
N LYS A 5 0.59 36.32 -0.04
CA LYS A 5 -0.53 35.38 0.16
C LYS A 5 -0.30 34.04 -0.57
N ASN A 6 0.51 34.05 -1.63
CA ASN A 6 0.84 32.86 -2.41
C ASN A 6 1.95 32.03 -1.76
N GLU A 7 2.90 32.66 -1.06
CA GLU A 7 3.97 31.94 -0.37
C GLU A 7 3.48 31.16 0.86
N GLY A 8 2.57 31.75 1.65
CA GLY A 8 1.93 31.05 2.77
C GLY A 8 1.07 29.86 2.35
N LYS A 9 0.38 29.96 1.20
CA LYS A 9 -0.44 28.87 0.63
C LYS A 9 0.44 27.72 0.10
N LYS A 10 1.58 28.03 -0.52
CA LYS A 10 2.58 27.03 -0.96
C LYS A 10 3.24 26.30 0.21
N GLY A 11 3.57 27.02 1.28
CA GLY A 11 4.14 26.44 2.51
C GLY A 11 3.19 25.46 3.19
N CYS A 12 1.92 25.85 3.37
CA CYS A 12 0.91 24.98 3.99
C CYS A 12 0.67 23.70 3.16
N VAL A 13 0.57 23.81 1.83
CA VAL A 13 0.42 22.66 0.93
C VAL A 13 1.65 21.73 1.00
N SER A 14 2.86 22.28 1.05
CA SER A 14 4.09 21.47 1.17
C SER A 14 4.15 20.68 2.48
N VAL A 15 3.75 21.31 3.60
CA VAL A 15 3.73 20.64 4.91
C VAL A 15 2.70 19.50 4.92
N VAL A 16 1.50 19.74 4.39
CA VAL A 16 0.45 18.70 4.30
C VAL A 16 0.92 17.51 3.47
N ILE A 17 1.57 17.73 2.33
CA ILE A 17 2.07 16.64 1.48
C ILE A 17 3.13 15.82 2.22
N VAL A 18 4.07 16.46 2.92
CA VAL A 18 5.11 15.77 3.71
C VAL A 18 4.47 14.93 4.82
N VAL A 19 3.49 15.47 5.55
CA VAL A 19 2.77 14.72 6.59
C VAL A 19 2.04 13.52 6.00
N CYS A 20 1.31 13.69 4.89
CA CYS A 20 0.62 12.57 4.25
C CYS A 20 1.58 11.47 3.78
N LEU A 21 2.78 11.81 3.32
CA LEU A 21 3.79 10.82 2.94
C LEU A 21 4.37 10.08 4.13
N LEU A 22 4.64 10.79 5.23
CA LEU A 22 5.06 10.16 6.47
C LEU A 22 3.99 9.18 6.98
N LEU A 23 2.70 9.54 6.83
CA LEU A 23 1.59 8.65 7.17
C LEU A 23 1.53 7.41 6.26
N ILE A 24 1.68 7.58 4.93
CA ILE A 24 1.70 6.44 3.98
C ILE A 24 2.83 5.47 4.34
N VAL A 25 4.06 5.99 4.46
CA VAL A 25 5.23 5.18 4.77
C VAL A 25 5.09 4.49 6.12
N GLY A 26 4.60 5.20 7.14
CA GLY A 26 4.36 4.62 8.46
C GLY A 26 3.32 3.49 8.43
N LEU A 27 2.20 3.69 7.73
CA LEU A 27 1.15 2.67 7.58
C LEU A 27 1.63 1.45 6.80
N ASP A 28 2.38 1.65 5.71
CA ASP A 28 2.92 0.56 4.88
C ASP A 28 3.98 -0.26 5.64
N ILE A 29 4.86 0.39 6.42
CA ILE A 29 5.82 -0.30 7.28
C ILE A 29 5.10 -1.12 8.35
N ALA A 30 4.12 -0.51 9.04
CA ALA A 30 3.32 -1.21 10.04
C ALA A 30 2.57 -2.41 9.44
N ALA A 31 1.94 -2.23 8.29
CA ALA A 31 1.27 -3.30 7.55
C ALA A 31 2.23 -4.41 7.14
N GLY A 32 3.43 -4.05 6.66
CA GLY A 32 4.50 -4.99 6.31
C GLY A 32 4.94 -5.84 7.50
N PHE A 33 5.22 -5.21 8.65
CA PHE A 33 5.57 -5.91 9.88
C PHE A 33 4.43 -6.81 10.38
N MET A 34 3.18 -6.33 10.36
CA MET A 34 2.04 -7.14 10.76
C MET A 34 1.82 -8.33 9.82
N GLY A 35 2.03 -8.18 8.52
CA GLY A 35 1.98 -9.27 7.54
C GLY A 35 3.04 -10.35 7.80
N LEU A 36 4.26 -9.95 8.14
CA LEU A 36 5.34 -10.88 8.52
C LEU A 36 5.06 -11.59 9.85
N GLN A 37 4.58 -10.86 10.86
CA GLN A 37 4.21 -11.43 12.16
C GLN A 37 3.01 -12.38 12.04
N ALA A 38 2.04 -12.04 11.21
CA ALA A 38 0.91 -12.90 10.93
C ALA A 38 1.35 -14.21 10.26
N GLU A 39 2.33 -14.18 9.36
CA GLU A 39 2.92 -15.40 8.80
C GLU A 39 3.67 -16.20 9.88
N ALA A 40 4.47 -15.56 10.75
CA ALA A 40 5.18 -16.23 11.84
C ALA A 40 4.20 -16.90 12.82
N ALA A 41 3.14 -16.20 13.23
CA ALA A 41 2.05 -16.75 14.04
C ALA A 41 1.28 -17.86 13.32
N GLN A 42 1.33 -17.91 11.99
CA GLN A 42 0.80 -19.02 11.20
C GLN A 42 1.75 -20.23 11.12
N GLN A 43 3.06 -20.03 11.30
CA GLN A 43 4.07 -21.11 11.32
C GLN A 43 4.24 -21.73 12.70
N ASP A 44 4.09 -20.97 13.78
CA ASP A 44 4.29 -21.46 15.14
C ASP A 44 3.31 -22.59 15.50
N VAL A 45 2.02 -22.44 15.16
CA VAL A 45 1.01 -23.51 15.27
C VAL A 45 1.29 -24.76 14.40
N LYS A 46 2.23 -24.70 13.44
CA LYS A 46 2.60 -25.88 12.64
C LYS A 46 3.62 -26.77 13.35
N HIS A 47 4.53 -26.21 14.15
CA HIS A 47 5.59 -27.00 14.78
C HIS A 47 5.06 -27.96 15.86
N THR A 48 3.92 -27.63 16.47
CA THR A 48 3.26 -28.47 17.49
C THR A 48 2.34 -29.55 16.89
N ARG A 49 2.00 -29.47 15.60
CA ARG A 49 0.98 -30.33 14.95
C ARG A 49 1.53 -31.06 13.73
N VAL A 50 2.53 -31.91 13.98
CA VAL A 50 2.98 -32.88 12.98
C VAL A 50 1.89 -33.95 12.83
N TRP A 51 1.59 -34.34 11.58
CA TRP A 51 0.68 -35.43 11.18
C TRP A 51 -0.78 -35.09 10.81
N LEU A 52 -1.00 -34.18 9.84
CA LEU A 52 -1.89 -34.43 8.69
C LEU A 52 -2.06 -33.16 7.86
N LEU A 53 -1.59 -33.23 6.61
CA LEU A 53 -2.02 -32.37 5.52
C LEU A 53 -3.55 -32.46 5.38
N GLU A 54 -4.15 -31.33 4.99
CA GLU A 54 -5.57 -31.13 4.68
C GLU A 54 -6.53 -30.64 5.78
N CYS A 55 -6.06 -30.03 6.87
CA CYS A 55 -6.88 -29.07 7.65
C CYS A 55 -6.00 -28.10 8.46
N LYS A 56 -5.60 -26.97 7.85
CA LYS A 56 -4.93 -25.85 8.53
C LYS A 56 -5.84 -25.37 9.68
N ALA A 57 -5.43 -25.55 10.93
CA ALA A 57 -6.13 -24.93 12.05
C ALA A 57 -6.05 -23.39 11.91
N PRO A 58 -7.18 -22.67 11.94
CA PRO A 58 -7.20 -21.22 11.84
C PRO A 58 -6.48 -20.62 13.05
N SER A 59 -5.50 -19.75 12.82
CA SER A 59 -4.81 -19.01 13.88
C SER A 59 -5.50 -17.67 14.09
N GLN A 60 -6.32 -17.52 15.13
CA GLN A 60 -7.02 -16.25 15.40
C GLN A 60 -6.07 -15.03 15.36
N THR A 61 -4.87 -15.19 15.89
CA THR A 61 -3.83 -14.14 15.88
C THR A 61 -3.40 -13.73 14.47
N ALA A 62 -3.12 -14.69 13.58
CA ALA A 62 -2.74 -14.38 12.20
C ALA A 62 -3.89 -13.76 11.38
N PHE A 63 -5.15 -14.07 11.73
CA PHE A 63 -6.34 -13.51 11.09
C PHE A 63 -6.48 -12.03 11.47
N VAL A 64 -6.38 -11.72 12.77
CA VAL A 64 -6.45 -10.33 13.26
C VAL A 64 -5.30 -9.50 12.70
N LEU A 65 -4.06 -9.98 12.79
CA LEU A 65 -2.90 -9.26 12.25
C LEU A 65 -3.00 -9.03 10.74
N GLY A 66 -3.52 -10.02 9.99
CA GLY A 66 -3.78 -9.88 8.56
C GLY A 66 -4.82 -8.80 8.26
N ILE A 67 -5.93 -8.74 9.00
CA ILE A 67 -6.96 -7.69 8.85
C ILE A 67 -6.37 -6.32 9.14
N VAL A 68 -5.60 -6.16 10.22
CA VAL A 68 -4.99 -4.87 10.54
C VAL A 68 -4.03 -4.45 9.42
N ALA A 69 -3.20 -5.36 8.91
CA ALA A 69 -2.32 -5.08 7.77
C ALA A 69 -3.11 -4.65 6.52
N LEU A 70 -4.22 -5.34 6.20
CA LEU A 70 -5.06 -5.00 5.05
C LEU A 70 -5.69 -3.61 5.20
N VAL A 71 -6.21 -3.28 6.39
CA VAL A 71 -6.80 -1.96 6.66
C VAL A 71 -5.75 -0.86 6.58
N CYS A 72 -4.55 -1.09 7.10
CA CYS A 72 -3.43 -0.15 6.99
C CYS A 72 -3.05 0.09 5.52
N LEU A 73 -2.91 -0.97 4.71
CA LEU A 73 -2.58 -0.85 3.29
C LEU A 73 -3.67 -0.10 2.51
N ILE A 74 -4.96 -0.41 2.73
CA ILE A 74 -6.06 0.30 2.08
C ILE A 74 -6.04 1.78 2.46
N SER A 75 -5.84 2.09 3.75
CA SER A 75 -5.77 3.47 4.23
C SER A 75 -4.60 4.23 3.59
N ALA A 76 -3.42 3.61 3.54
CA ALA A 76 -2.24 4.16 2.88
C ALA A 76 -2.51 4.41 1.38
N HIS A 77 -3.16 3.47 0.70
CA HIS A 77 -3.50 3.58 -0.71
C HIS A 77 -4.51 4.70 -0.99
N LEU A 78 -5.52 4.89 -0.13
CA LEU A 78 -6.47 6.00 -0.24
C LEU A 78 -5.77 7.35 -0.08
N ILE A 79 -4.88 7.48 0.92
CA ILE A 79 -4.10 8.70 1.14
C ILE A 79 -3.16 8.96 -0.05
N ALA A 80 -2.50 7.93 -0.58
CA ALA A 80 -1.66 8.04 -1.76
C ALA A 80 -2.43 8.52 -3.00
N ASN A 81 -3.65 8.02 -3.20
CA ASN A 81 -4.53 8.47 -4.28
C ASN A 81 -5.00 9.93 -4.10
N MET A 82 -5.13 10.41 -2.87
CA MET A 82 -5.46 11.82 -2.62
C MET A 82 -4.30 12.77 -2.99
N ILE A 83 -3.05 12.33 -2.83
CA ILE A 83 -1.84 13.10 -3.18
C ILE A 83 -1.56 13.01 -4.69
N GLY A 84 -1.74 11.82 -5.27
CA GLY A 84 -1.59 11.56 -6.69
C GLY A 84 -2.76 12.16 -7.46
N CYS A 85 -2.66 13.44 -7.84
CA CYS A 85 -3.64 14.15 -8.67
C CYS A 85 -4.46 13.24 -9.61
N SER A 86 -5.76 13.25 -9.37
CA SER A 86 -6.83 12.65 -10.18
C SER A 86 -6.64 12.74 -11.70
N ILE A 87 -7.30 11.82 -12.42
CA ILE A 87 -7.57 11.63 -13.87
C ILE A 87 -7.31 12.85 -14.79
N SER A 88 -7.55 14.07 -14.31
CA SER A 88 -7.18 15.33 -14.96
C SER A 88 -5.72 15.43 -15.45
N ASN A 89 -4.76 14.80 -14.76
CA ASN A 89 -3.36 14.72 -15.23
C ASN A 89 -3.14 13.69 -16.32
N MET A 90 -3.95 12.61 -16.34
CA MET A 90 -3.96 11.60 -17.40
C MET A 90 -4.46 12.21 -18.71
N ALA A 91 -5.56 12.98 -18.65
CA ALA A 91 -6.08 13.71 -19.81
C ALA A 91 -5.08 14.74 -20.36
N LYS A 92 -4.38 15.48 -19.50
CA LYS A 92 -3.32 16.42 -19.92
C LYS A 92 -2.06 15.73 -20.47
N ALA A 93 -1.74 14.51 -20.02
CA ALA A 93 -0.66 13.72 -20.59
C ALA A 93 -0.99 13.24 -22.02
N PHE A 94 -2.26 12.97 -22.30
CA PHE A 94 -2.75 12.58 -23.63
C PHE A 94 -3.07 13.77 -24.55
N ALA A 95 -3.31 14.98 -24.03
CA ALA A 95 -3.73 16.16 -24.79
C ALA A 95 -2.60 16.98 -25.46
N GLY A 96 -1.39 16.45 -25.60
CA GLY A 96 -0.47 16.92 -26.66
C GLY A 96 0.58 17.99 -26.34
N VAL A 97 1.15 18.05 -25.13
CA VAL A 97 2.46 18.74 -24.92
C VAL A 97 3.42 17.79 -24.18
N PRO A 98 4.38 17.15 -24.87
CA PRO A 98 5.18 16.07 -24.31
C PRO A 98 6.21 16.63 -23.32
N LYS A 99 5.99 16.37 -22.02
CA LYS A 99 7.00 16.53 -20.97
C LYS A 99 7.17 15.17 -20.31
N ILE A 100 8.41 14.65 -20.27
CA ILE A 100 8.81 13.36 -19.67
C ILE A 100 8.15 13.11 -18.30
N THR A 101 7.99 14.19 -17.50
CA THR A 101 7.28 14.21 -16.23
C THR A 101 5.84 13.66 -16.26
N GLY A 102 5.09 13.87 -17.35
CA GLY A 102 3.71 13.40 -17.48
C GLY A 102 3.61 11.87 -17.52
N TYR A 103 4.49 11.23 -18.30
CA TYR A 103 4.56 9.77 -18.40
C TYR A 103 5.02 9.13 -17.09
N ILE A 104 6.02 9.73 -16.40
CA ILE A 104 6.48 9.25 -15.09
C ILE A 104 5.33 9.27 -14.08
N ASN A 105 4.53 10.34 -14.05
CA ASN A 105 3.43 10.46 -13.11
C ASN A 105 2.33 9.42 -13.36
N VAL A 106 1.96 9.18 -14.62
CA VAL A 106 0.98 8.14 -15.00
C VAL A 106 1.54 6.74 -14.71
N ALA A 107 2.80 6.48 -15.05
CA ALA A 107 3.44 5.20 -14.79
C ALA A 107 3.51 4.89 -13.29
N CYS A 108 3.92 5.84 -12.46
CA CYS A 108 3.94 5.67 -11.01
C CYS A 108 2.54 5.47 -10.42
N PHE A 109 1.52 6.17 -10.92
CA PHE A 109 0.14 5.95 -10.52
C PHE A 109 -0.34 4.53 -10.87
N CYS A 110 -0.07 4.06 -12.10
CA CYS A 110 -0.39 2.68 -12.48
C CYS A 110 0.34 1.67 -11.59
N LEU A 111 1.62 1.92 -11.28
CA LEU A 111 2.41 1.04 -10.42
C LEU A 111 1.89 0.98 -8.99
N THR A 112 1.49 2.11 -8.36
CA THR A 112 0.90 2.08 -7.02
C THR A 112 -0.42 1.32 -6.99
N TRP A 113 -1.25 1.40 -8.04
CA TRP A 113 -2.47 0.60 -8.15
C TRP A 113 -2.20 -0.90 -8.31
N ILE A 114 -1.25 -1.28 -9.16
CA ILE A 114 -0.86 -2.69 -9.34
C ILE A 114 -0.34 -3.25 -8.02
N VAL A 115 0.60 -2.54 -7.38
CA VAL A 115 1.19 -2.96 -6.10
C VAL A 115 0.12 -3.02 -5.01
N GLY A 116 -0.77 -2.03 -4.94
CA GLY A 116 -1.89 -2.00 -3.99
C GLY A 116 -2.84 -3.18 -4.16
N LEU A 117 -3.27 -3.48 -5.39
CA LEU A 117 -4.16 -4.60 -5.70
C LEU A 117 -3.51 -5.96 -5.41
N VAL A 118 -2.26 -6.14 -5.80
CA VAL A 118 -1.51 -7.38 -5.53
C VAL A 118 -1.31 -7.57 -4.03
N GLY A 119 -0.95 -6.51 -3.30
CA GLY A 119 -0.75 -6.55 -1.85
C GLY A 119 -2.04 -6.83 -1.09
N ALA A 120 -3.10 -6.10 -1.41
CA ALA A 120 -4.42 -6.30 -0.80
C ALA A 120 -5.00 -7.68 -1.13
N GLY A 121 -4.87 -8.14 -2.38
CA GLY A 121 -5.30 -9.48 -2.79
C GLY A 121 -4.56 -10.58 -2.05
N ALA A 122 -3.24 -10.45 -1.89
CA ALA A 122 -2.43 -11.38 -1.10
C ALA A 122 -2.87 -11.39 0.37
N LEU A 123 -2.98 -10.23 1.02
CA LEU A 123 -3.44 -10.14 2.40
C LEU A 123 -4.86 -10.70 2.58
N ALA A 124 -5.80 -10.38 1.68
CA ALA A 124 -7.17 -10.90 1.70
C ALA A 124 -7.22 -12.42 1.54
N MET A 125 -6.43 -13.00 0.63
CA MET A 125 -6.29 -14.45 0.49
C MET A 125 -5.72 -15.09 1.76
N GLY A 126 -4.72 -14.45 2.38
CA GLY A 126 -4.15 -14.87 3.65
C GLY A 126 -5.15 -14.86 4.82
N ILE A 127 -5.93 -13.78 4.95
CA ILE A 127 -7.00 -13.63 5.95
C ILE A 127 -8.09 -14.68 5.72
N TRP A 128 -8.54 -14.83 4.47
CA TRP A 128 -9.61 -15.77 4.11
C TRP A 128 -9.21 -17.22 4.38
N SER A 129 -7.94 -17.56 4.17
CA SER A 129 -7.38 -18.87 4.51
C SER A 129 -7.47 -19.19 6.01
N ASN A 130 -7.42 -18.15 6.83
CA ASN A 130 -7.21 -18.26 8.26
C ASN A 130 -8.47 -17.93 9.08
N ARG A 131 -9.62 -17.78 8.40
CA ARG A 131 -10.94 -17.54 9.00
C ARG A 131 -11.47 -18.81 9.67
N GLU A 132 -12.02 -18.69 10.88
CA GLU A 132 -12.50 -19.84 11.66
C GLU A 132 -13.62 -20.65 10.99
N SER A 133 -14.49 -20.00 10.22
CA SER A 133 -15.65 -20.63 9.57
C SER A 133 -15.34 -21.46 8.31
N ARG A 134 -14.06 -21.71 8.01
CA ARG A 134 -13.64 -22.48 6.82
C ARG A 134 -13.85 -23.98 7.07
N SER A 135 -14.93 -24.53 6.51
CA SER A 135 -15.26 -25.97 6.57
C SER A 135 -14.50 -26.84 5.54
N LYS A 136 -13.82 -26.23 4.57
CA LYS A 136 -13.04 -26.92 3.53
C LYS A 136 -11.58 -26.50 3.60
N CYS A 137 -10.69 -27.45 3.83
CA CYS A 137 -9.26 -27.18 3.77
C CYS A 137 -8.88 -26.73 2.37
N GLY A 138 -8.30 -25.53 2.28
CA GLY A 138 -7.84 -24.94 1.03
C GLY A 138 -6.33 -24.87 1.03
N PHE A 139 -5.74 -25.21 -0.12
CA PHE A 139 -4.31 -25.08 -0.41
C PHE A 139 -3.92 -23.60 -0.39
N THR A 140 -3.64 -23.04 0.80
CA THR A 140 -3.07 -21.70 0.90
C THR A 140 -1.57 -21.81 1.00
N ASN A 141 -0.91 -21.27 -0.02
CA ASN A 141 0.53 -21.26 -0.13
C ASN A 141 1.14 -20.49 1.06
N LYS A 142 2.23 -21.02 1.64
CA LYS A 142 2.79 -20.56 2.93
C LYS A 142 3.29 -19.12 2.93
N HIS A 143 3.36 -18.50 1.75
CA HIS A 143 4.03 -17.23 1.50
C HIS A 143 3.07 -16.09 1.19
N VAL A 144 1.75 -16.33 1.15
CA VAL A 144 0.82 -15.31 0.67
C VAL A 144 0.76 -14.11 1.62
N LEU A 145 0.83 -14.33 2.94
CA LEU A 145 0.85 -13.26 3.94
C LEU A 145 2.18 -12.48 3.94
N SER A 146 3.33 -13.17 3.89
CA SER A 146 4.65 -12.51 3.73
C SER A 146 4.80 -11.82 2.39
N LEU A 147 4.24 -12.38 1.31
CA LEU A 147 4.20 -11.72 0.01
C LEU A 147 3.39 -10.43 0.10
N GLY A 148 2.21 -10.46 0.73
CA GLY A 148 1.42 -9.26 1.02
C GLY A 148 2.21 -8.22 1.81
N GLY A 149 2.91 -8.64 2.88
CA GLY A 149 3.75 -7.75 3.69
C GLY A 149 4.93 -7.14 2.91
N LYS A 150 5.64 -7.94 2.09
CA LYS A 150 6.70 -7.46 1.19
C LYS A 150 6.19 -6.45 0.18
N VAL A 151 5.00 -6.68 -0.36
CA VAL A 151 4.35 -5.77 -1.30
C VAL A 151 3.96 -4.45 -0.63
N CYS A 152 3.60 -4.44 0.67
CA CYS A 152 3.41 -3.20 1.44
C CYS A 152 4.70 -2.37 1.51
N PHE A 153 5.86 -2.99 1.78
CA PHE A 153 7.14 -2.27 1.74
C PHE A 153 7.47 -1.72 0.35
N LEU A 154 7.16 -2.48 -0.71
CA LEU A 154 7.32 -2.00 -2.09
C LEU A 154 6.41 -0.79 -2.37
N HIS A 155 5.17 -0.79 -1.85
CA HIS A 155 4.24 0.33 -1.96
C HIS A 155 4.81 1.61 -1.32
N ALA A 156 5.45 1.51 -0.16
CA ALA A 156 6.12 2.64 0.48
C ALA A 156 7.26 3.20 -0.40
N ILE A 157 8.11 2.34 -0.95
CA ILE A 157 9.24 2.75 -1.81
C ILE A 157 8.74 3.46 -3.06
N VAL A 158 7.74 2.88 -3.75
CA VAL A 158 7.14 3.48 -4.95
C VAL A 158 6.52 4.84 -4.62
N SER A 159 5.85 4.97 -3.46
CA SER A 159 5.25 6.23 -3.00
C SER A 159 6.29 7.33 -2.76
N ILE A 160 7.45 7.00 -2.17
CA ILE A 160 8.56 7.95 -1.96
C ILE A 160 9.14 8.41 -3.30
N VAL A 161 9.42 7.47 -4.21
CA VAL A 161 9.95 7.78 -5.55
C VAL A 161 8.98 8.66 -6.32
N PHE A 162 7.68 8.38 -6.23
CA PHE A 162 6.63 9.19 -6.83
C PHE A 162 6.60 10.62 -6.29
N TYR A 163 6.73 10.79 -4.97
CA TYR A 163 6.81 12.12 -4.37
C TYR A 163 8.04 12.90 -4.83
N VAL A 164 9.22 12.29 -4.73
CA VAL A 164 10.48 12.93 -5.11
C VAL A 164 10.44 13.34 -6.58
N SER A 165 9.89 12.49 -7.44
CA SER A 165 9.69 12.80 -8.86
C SER A 165 8.77 14.01 -9.07
N ASN A 166 7.70 14.15 -8.28
CA ASN A 166 6.79 15.29 -8.34
C ASN A 166 7.41 16.60 -7.81
N VAL A 167 8.18 16.51 -6.72
CA VAL A 167 8.92 17.65 -6.15
C VAL A 167 9.97 18.16 -7.13
N ILE A 168 10.81 17.26 -7.66
CA ILE A 168 11.87 17.62 -8.63
C ILE A 168 11.26 18.24 -9.88
N ALA A 169 10.13 17.69 -10.36
CA ALA A 169 9.50 18.19 -11.56
C ALA A 169 8.74 19.52 -11.38
N LYS A 170 8.76 20.14 -10.18
CA LYS A 170 8.02 21.37 -9.83
C LYS A 170 6.54 21.32 -10.25
N LYS A 171 5.95 20.13 -10.33
CA LYS A 171 4.51 19.97 -10.43
C LYS A 171 3.99 19.83 -9.02
N SER A 172 3.86 20.96 -8.33
CA SER A 172 2.94 21.03 -7.21
C SER A 172 1.56 20.70 -7.78
N CYS A 173 1.07 19.50 -7.50
CA CYS A 173 -0.35 19.23 -7.53
C CYS A 173 -0.99 20.17 -6.51
N CYS A 174 -1.36 21.37 -6.97
CA CYS A 174 -2.07 22.35 -6.17
C CYS A 174 -3.47 21.81 -5.87
N PHE A 175 -3.83 21.88 -4.58
CA PHE A 175 -5.20 21.93 -4.12
C PHE A 175 -5.73 23.37 -4.21
#